data_AF-A0A7V4LZU0-F1
#
_entry.id   AF-A0A7V4LZU0-F1
#
_cell.length_a   1.000
_cell.length_b   1.000
_cell.length_c   1.000
_cell.angle_alpha   90.00
_cell.angle_beta   90.00
_cell.angle_gamma   90.00
#
_symmetry.space_group_name_H-M   'P 1'
#
loop_
_entity.id
_entity.type
_entity.pdbx_description
1 polymer ?
#
loop_
_entity_poly.entity_id
_entity_poly.type
_entity_poly.pdbx_seq_one_letter_code
_entity_poly.pdbx_strand_id
1 'polypeptide(L)'
;MKITGIVGSPRGEASQTLRLARAFAEGARAKGAQVELVDVCILRINYCRACDVCHRTGRCIHADDFAPLWNKIADSEGVMMASPDYFRSVTGQMKTMIDRMATVIHCQLLA
;
A
#
# COMPACT_ATOMS: atom_id res chain seq x y z
N MET A 1 10.82 -7.39 -13.27
CA MET A 1 10.66 -6.51 -12.10
C MET A 1 9.43 -5.63 -12.25
N LYS A 2 8.32 -6.08 -11.66
CA LYS A 2 7.10 -5.32 -11.44
C LYS A 2 7.12 -4.73 -10.02
N ILE A 3 6.89 -3.44 -9.89
CA ILE A 3 6.90 -2.70 -8.62
C ILE A 3 5.54 -2.04 -8.42
N THR A 4 4.91 -2.32 -7.28
CA THR A 4 3.71 -1.61 -6.84
C THR A 4 4.11 -0.51 -5.86
N GLY A 5 3.88 0.74 -6.23
CA GLY A 5 4.16 1.91 -5.41
C GLY A 5 2.90 2.43 -4.72
N ILE A 6 2.92 2.57 -3.40
CA ILE A 6 1.81 3.08 -2.60
C ILE A 6 2.13 4.50 -2.13
N VAL A 7 1.28 5.46 -2.45
CA VAL A 7 1.44 6.87 -2.06
C VAL A 7 0.39 7.23 -1.02
N GLY A 8 0.84 7.63 0.17
CA GLY A 8 0.01 7.95 1.34
C GLY A 8 -0.24 9.43 1.58
N SER A 9 -0.02 10.30 0.59
CA SER A 9 -0.16 11.74 0.78
C SER A 9 -1.55 12.25 0.37
N PRO A 10 -2.35 12.84 1.27
CA PRO A 10 -3.69 13.31 0.94
C PRO A 10 -3.70 14.64 0.14
N ARG A 11 -2.53 15.12 -0.31
CA ARG A 11 -2.39 16.42 -0.99
C ARG A 11 -2.52 16.33 -2.51
N GLY A 12 -2.79 15.15 -3.07
CA GLY A 12 -2.92 14.93 -4.52
C GLY A 12 -1.69 15.44 -5.29
N GLU A 13 -1.89 16.13 -6.41
CA GLU A 13 -0.82 16.68 -7.26
C GLU A 13 0.10 17.69 -6.54
N ALA A 14 -0.36 18.35 -5.48
CA ALA A 14 0.47 19.25 -4.69
C ALA A 14 1.43 18.52 -3.72
N SER A 15 1.37 17.19 -3.66
CA SER A 15 2.19 16.37 -2.76
C SER A 15 3.65 16.30 -3.19
N GLN A 16 4.56 16.72 -2.29
CA GLN A 16 6.00 16.49 -2.47
C GLN A 16 6.34 15.00 -2.36
N THR A 17 5.62 14.23 -1.55
CA THR A 17 5.77 12.77 -1.46
C THR A 17 5.43 12.10 -2.80
N LEU A 18 4.34 12.51 -3.46
CA LEU A 18 3.99 12.02 -4.80
C LEU A 18 5.06 12.39 -5.82
N ARG A 19 5.61 13.61 -5.76
CA ARG A 19 6.70 14.05 -6.63
C ARG A 19 7.94 13.14 -6.49
N LEU A 20 8.34 12.80 -5.26
CA LEU A 20 9.45 11.87 -5.01
C LEU A 20 9.13 10.45 -5.49
N ALA A 21 7.90 9.96 -5.26
CA ALA A 21 7.44 8.67 -5.76
C ALA A 21 7.50 8.59 -7.30
N ARG A 22 7.13 9.68 -8.00
CA ARG A 22 7.25 9.77 -9.47
C ARG A 22 8.70 9.74 -9.93
N ALA A 23 9.60 10.44 -9.25
CA ALA A 23 11.03 10.41 -9.58
C ALA A 23 11.64 9.00 -9.38
N PHE A 24 11.27 8.30 -8.31
CA PHE A 24 11.62 6.89 -8.13
C PHE A 24 11.09 6.03 -9.29
N ALA A 25 9.80 6.18 -9.62
CA ALA A 25 9.17 5.41 -10.68
C ALA A 25 9.81 5.66 -12.05
N GLU A 26 10.19 6.89 -12.35
CA GLU A 26 10.92 7.27 -13.56
C GLU A 26 12.29 6.57 -13.62
N GLY A 27 13.09 6.65 -12.55
CA GLY A 27 14.39 6.00 -12.49
C GLY A 27 14.30 4.47 -12.62
N ALA A 28 13.33 3.85 -11.95
CA ALA A 28 13.09 2.42 -12.04
C ALA A 28 12.62 1.98 -13.44
N ARG A 29 11.70 2.74 -14.06
CA ARG A 29 11.25 2.49 -15.45
C ARG A 29 12.40 2.63 -16.45
N ALA A 30 13.28 3.61 -16.27
CA ALA A 30 14.47 3.78 -17.12
C ALA A 30 15.45 2.60 -17.04
N LYS A 31 15.35 1.75 -15.99
CA LYS A 31 16.11 0.49 -15.85
C LYS A 31 15.31 -0.75 -16.25
N GLY A 32 14.14 -0.59 -16.86
CA GLY A 32 13.30 -1.68 -17.37
C GLY A 32 12.28 -2.24 -16.38
N ALA A 33 12.11 -1.62 -15.20
CA ALA A 33 11.05 -2.05 -14.27
C ALA A 33 9.67 -1.55 -14.71
N GLN A 34 8.63 -2.34 -14.47
CA GLN A 34 7.24 -1.91 -14.62
C GLN A 34 6.75 -1.37 -13.28
N VAL A 35 6.48 -0.06 -13.21
CA VAL A 35 6.05 0.58 -11.95
C VAL A 35 4.63 1.09 -12.07
N GLU A 36 3.75 0.65 -11.17
CA GLU A 36 2.40 1.20 -10.98
C GLU A 36 2.38 2.02 -9.68
N LEU A 37 1.87 3.25 -9.71
CA LEU A 37 1.68 4.05 -8.49
C LEU A 37 0.18 4.07 -8.14
N VAL A 38 -0.14 3.72 -6.90
CA VAL A 38 -1.48 3.71 -6.33
C VAL A 38 -1.55 4.76 -5.23
N ASP A 39 -2.51 5.67 -5.33
CA ASP A 39 -2.84 6.60 -4.25
C ASP A 39 -3.76 5.88 -3.25
N VAL A 40 -3.26 5.59 -2.04
CA VAL A 40 -4.07 4.90 -1.02
C VAL A 40 -5.10 5.83 -0.38
N CYS A 41 -4.97 7.15 -0.58
CA CYS A 41 -5.87 8.15 0.00
C CYS A 41 -7.25 8.19 -0.69
N ILE A 42 -7.32 7.74 -1.95
CA ILE A 42 -8.57 7.67 -2.71
C ILE A 42 -9.29 6.32 -2.58
N LEU A 43 -8.61 5.32 -1.97
CA LEU A 43 -9.19 4.00 -1.75
C LEU A 43 -10.05 4.00 -0.49
N ARG A 44 -11.20 3.32 -0.57
CA ARG A 44 -12.03 3.05 0.59
C ARG A 44 -11.48 1.82 1.30
N ILE A 45 -10.65 2.04 2.31
CA ILE A 45 -10.13 0.99 3.18
C ILE A 45 -10.57 1.29 4.61
N ASN A 46 -11.34 0.39 5.20
CA ASN A 46 -11.74 0.50 6.61
C ASN A 46 -10.58 0.07 7.52
N TYR A 47 -10.47 0.69 8.70
CA TYR A 47 -9.50 0.31 9.72
C TYR A 47 -9.69 -1.15 10.18
N CYS A 48 -8.59 -1.78 10.57
CA CYS A 48 -8.62 -3.11 11.15
C CYS A 48 -9.38 -3.10 12.48
N ARG A 49 -10.31 -4.03 12.66
CA ARG A 49 -11.13 -4.17 13.88
C ARG A 49 -10.59 -5.17 14.89
N ALA A 50 -9.41 -5.76 14.66
CA ALA A 50 -8.85 -6.83 15.48
C ALA A 50 -9.85 -7.98 15.78
N CYS A 51 -10.67 -8.34 14.79
CA CYS A 51 -11.72 -9.35 14.95
C CYS A 51 -11.22 -10.81 14.81
N ASP A 52 -9.93 -10.98 14.45
CA ASP A 52 -9.23 -12.26 14.25
C ASP A 52 -9.87 -13.24 13.24
N VAL A 53 -10.88 -12.83 12.48
CA VAL A 53 -11.51 -13.71 11.47
C VAL A 53 -10.48 -14.14 10.43
N CYS A 54 -9.62 -13.21 9.99
CA CYS A 54 -8.59 -13.53 9.00
C CYS A 54 -7.53 -14.51 9.50
N HIS A 55 -7.29 -14.60 10.81
CA HIS A 55 -6.40 -15.62 11.37
C HIS A 55 -7.00 -17.03 11.28
N ARG A 56 -8.33 -17.13 11.30
CA ARG A 56 -9.05 -18.41 11.19
C ARG A 56 -9.33 -18.83 9.75
N THR A 57 -9.59 -17.86 8.87
CA THR A 57 -10.09 -18.11 7.51
C THR A 57 -9.12 -17.74 6.41
N GLY A 58 -8.03 -17.05 6.72
CA GLY A 58 -7.11 -16.46 5.74
C GLY A 58 -7.68 -15.27 4.97
N ARG A 59 -8.88 -14.78 5.33
CA ARG A 59 -9.56 -13.67 4.61
C ARG A 59 -10.12 -12.63 5.56
N CYS A 60 -9.95 -11.35 5.22
CA CYS A 60 -10.58 -10.26 5.95
C CYS A 60 -12.09 -10.21 5.66
N ILE A 61 -12.90 -9.82 6.65
CA ILE A 61 -14.37 -9.68 6.51
C ILE A 61 -14.81 -8.39 5.81
N HIS A 62 -13.91 -7.43 5.67
CA HIS A 62 -14.23 -6.17 4.99
C HIS A 62 -14.23 -6.38 3.47
N ALA A 63 -15.37 -6.09 2.84
CA ALA A 63 -15.50 -5.99 1.39
C ALA A 63 -15.20 -4.54 0.97
N ASP A 64 -13.92 -4.23 0.83
CA ASP A 64 -13.42 -2.89 0.53
C ASP A 64 -12.16 -2.95 -0.35
N ASP A 65 -11.58 -1.79 -0.68
CA ASP A 65 -10.54 -1.70 -1.71
C ASP A 65 -9.19 -2.33 -1.30
N PHE A 66 -9.08 -2.84 -0.08
CA PHE A 66 -7.88 -3.54 0.37
C PHE A 66 -7.61 -4.82 -0.40
N ALA A 67 -8.63 -5.64 -0.69
CA ALA A 67 -8.41 -6.92 -1.36
C ALA A 67 -7.88 -6.77 -2.80
N PRO A 68 -8.45 -5.89 -3.65
CA PRO A 68 -7.87 -5.57 -4.95
C PRO A 68 -6.45 -4.98 -4.85
N LEU A 69 -6.20 -4.11 -3.88
CA LEU A 69 -4.87 -3.56 -3.63
C LEU A 69 -3.87 -4.66 -3.24
N TRP A 70 -4.27 -5.57 -2.36
CA TRP A 70 -3.44 -6.69 -1.93
C TRP A 70 -3.06 -7.59 -3.11
N ASN A 71 -3.99 -7.90 -4.01
CA ASN A 71 -3.66 -8.70 -5.20
C ASN A 71 -2.59 -8.00 -6.07
N LYS A 72 -2.66 -6.67 -6.23
CA LYS A 72 -1.61 -5.92 -6.95
C LYS A 72 -0.25 -5.99 -6.25
N ILE A 73 -0.24 -5.96 -4.92
CA ILE A 73 0.98 -6.08 -4.11
C ILE A 73 1.55 -7.50 -4.22
N ALA A 74 0.72 -8.53 -4.07
CA ALA A 74 1.12 -9.94 -4.17
C ALA A 74 1.65 -10.29 -5.57
N ASP A 75 1.09 -9.72 -6.62
CA ASP A 75 1.55 -9.91 -8.00
C ASP A 75 2.80 -9.07 -8.36
N SER A 76 3.39 -8.34 -7.40
CA SER A 76 4.58 -7.51 -7.63
C SER A 76 5.84 -8.15 -7.06
N GLU A 77 6.97 -7.88 -7.71
CA GLU A 77 8.30 -8.34 -7.27
C GLU A 77 8.96 -7.34 -6.29
N GLY A 78 8.33 -6.17 -6.10
CA GLY A 78 8.80 -5.15 -5.19
C GLY A 78 7.70 -4.17 -4.81
N VAL A 79 7.80 -3.62 -3.61
CA VAL A 79 6.83 -2.64 -3.09
C VAL A 79 7.57 -1.38 -2.64
N MET A 80 7.12 -0.23 -3.12
CA MET A 80 7.61 1.08 -2.65
C MET A 80 6.49 1.76 -1.87
N MET A 81 6.72 2.11 -0.60
CA MET A 81 5.76 2.89 0.19
C MET A 81 6.28 4.30 0.40
N ALA A 82 5.48 5.31 0.02
CA ALA A 82 5.83 6.72 0.14
C ALA A 82 4.76 7.44 0.97
N SER A 83 5.15 7.97 2.12
CA SER A 83 4.27 8.76 3.00
C SER A 83 4.97 10.05 3.42
N PRO A 84 4.25 11.18 3.54
CA PRO A 84 4.76 12.30 4.32
C PRO A 84 4.84 11.93 5.81
N ASP A 85 5.68 12.65 6.56
CA ASP A 85 5.73 12.59 8.02
C ASP A 85 4.58 13.43 8.60
N TYR A 86 3.59 12.76 9.20
CA TYR A 86 2.51 13.38 9.95
C TYR A 86 2.63 12.93 11.40
N PHE A 87 3.02 13.86 12.29
CA PHE A 87 3.27 13.60 13.72
C PHE A 87 4.29 12.48 13.99
N ARG A 88 5.44 12.51 13.29
CA ARG A 88 6.51 11.51 13.40
C ARG A 88 6.09 10.10 12.98
N SER A 89 5.15 10.02 12.06
CA SER A 89 4.63 8.75 11.53
C SER A 89 4.19 8.89 10.09
N VAL A 90 3.80 7.76 9.50
CA VAL A 90 3.08 7.74 8.22
C VAL A 90 1.68 8.35 8.40
N THR A 91 1.01 8.67 7.30
CA THR A 91 -0.37 9.16 7.37
C THR A 91 -1.34 8.10 7.88
N GLY A 92 -2.49 8.53 8.41
CA GLY A 92 -3.55 7.63 8.87
C GLY A 92 -4.07 6.70 7.76
N GLN A 93 -4.08 7.18 6.51
CA GLN A 93 -4.46 6.39 5.32
C GLN A 93 -3.45 5.25 5.09
N MET A 94 -2.16 5.57 5.09
CA MET A 94 -1.09 4.57 4.97
C MET A 94 -1.12 3.57 6.13
N LYS A 95 -1.26 4.06 7.37
CA LYS A 95 -1.35 3.20 8.56
C LYS A 95 -2.57 2.27 8.52
N THR A 96 -3.71 2.77 8.04
CA THR A 96 -4.93 1.97 7.86
C THR A 96 -4.70 0.81 6.90
N MET A 97 -3.99 1.04 5.79
CA MET A 97 -3.60 -0.03 4.88
C MET A 97 -2.63 -1.02 5.56
N ILE A 98 -1.60 -0.52 6.25
CA ILE A 98 -0.62 -1.37 6.97
C ILE A 98 -1.33 -2.26 8.00
N ASP A 99 -2.27 -1.72 8.77
CA ASP A 99 -3.02 -2.47 9.79
C ASP A 99 -3.90 -3.57 9.20
N ARG A 100 -4.28 -3.43 7.92
CA ARG A 100 -5.03 -4.45 7.18
C ARG A 100 -4.14 -5.57 6.63
N MET A 101 -2.81 -5.44 6.72
CA MET A 101 -1.85 -6.49 6.31
C MET A 101 -1.65 -7.57 7.39
N ALA A 102 -2.44 -7.62 8.46
CA ALA A 102 -2.32 -8.65 9.51
C ALA A 102 -2.24 -10.08 8.94
N THR A 103 -3.15 -10.45 8.03
CA THR A 103 -3.13 -11.76 7.36
C THR A 103 -1.83 -12.00 6.59
N VAL A 104 -1.30 -10.97 5.92
CA VAL A 104 -0.09 -11.04 5.10
C VAL A 104 1.11 -11.39 5.96
N ILE A 105 1.23 -10.74 7.12
CA ILE A 105 2.34 -10.97 8.05
C ILE A 105 2.21 -12.33 8.74
N HIS A 106 1.03 -12.67 9.25
CA HIS A 106 0.82 -13.92 9.97
C HIS A 106 0.95 -15.16 9.09
N CYS A 107 0.52 -15.08 7.83
CA CYS A 107 0.62 -16.17 6.87
C CYS A 107 1.90 -16.10 6.01
N GLN A 108 2.81 -15.15 6.30
CA GLN A 108 4.07 -14.95 5.57
C GLN A 108 3.90 -14.88 4.04
N LEU A 109 2.87 -14.16 3.58
CA LEU A 109 2.51 -14.11 2.14
C LEU A 109 3.46 -13.24 1.29
N LEU A 110 4.54 -12.70 1.88
CA LEU A 110 5.57 -11.91 1.21
C LEU A 110 6.93 -12.64 1.14
N ALA A 111 6.96 -13.93 1.51
CA ALA A 111 8.16 -14.75 1.53
C ALA A 111 8.48 -15.39 0.17
#